data_AF-A0A932KF86-F1
#
_entry.id   AF-A0A932KF86-F1
#
_cell.length_a   1.000
_cell.length_b   1.000
_cell.length_c   1.000
_cell.angle_alpha   90.00
_cell.angle_beta   90.00
_cell.angle_gamma   90.00
#
_symmetry.space_group_name_H-M   'P 1'
#
loop_
_entity.id
_entity.type
_entity.pdbx_description
1 polymer ?
#
loop_
_entity_poly.entity_id
_entity_poly.type
_entity_poly.pdbx_seq_one_letter_code
_entity_poly.pdbx_strand_id
1 'polypeptide(L)' 'MSWQGEPTNAEPKVPKEIAWLDIENLPDNVVPAVRFMLEQLKSGNTYSNPKTKCLF' A
#
# COMPACT_ATOMS: atom_id res chain seq x y z
N MET A 1 11.82 -12.92 -6.86
CA MET A 1 10.53 -13.30 -7.51
C MET A 1 9.63 -12.07 -7.48
N SER A 2 9.15 -11.60 -8.62
CA SER A 2 8.10 -10.57 -8.68
C SER A 2 6.74 -11.27 -8.70
N TRP A 3 5.84 -10.83 -7.83
CA TRP A 3 4.45 -11.27 -7.89
C TRP A 3 3.81 -10.79 -9.20
N GLN A 4 2.93 -11.60 -9.77
CA GLN A 4 2.27 -11.37 -11.05
C GLN A 4 0.78 -11.72 -10.90
N GLY A 5 -0.10 -10.81 -11.29
CA GLY A 5 -1.55 -11.00 -11.23
C GLY A 5 -2.34 -9.69 -11.14
N GLU A 6 -3.65 -9.78 -11.18
CA GLU A 6 -4.56 -8.66 -10.97
C GLU A 6 -5.30 -8.80 -9.63
N PRO A 7 -5.46 -7.70 -8.87
CA PRO A 7 -6.25 -7.73 -7.65
C PRO A 7 -7.72 -7.96 -7.99
N THR A 8 -8.38 -8.83 -7.23
CA THR A 8 -9.82 -9.07 -7.36
C THR A 8 -10.54 -8.55 -6.13
N ASN A 9 -11.62 -7.79 -6.32
CA ASN A 9 -12.43 -7.29 -5.22
C ASN A 9 -13.29 -8.41 -4.62
N ALA A 10 -12.87 -8.93 -3.48
CA ALA A 10 -13.62 -9.94 -2.73
C ALA A 10 -14.83 -9.36 -1.96
N GLU A 11 -14.93 -8.04 -1.81
CA GLU A 11 -15.97 -7.36 -1.04
C GLU A 11 -16.66 -6.27 -1.88
N PRO A 12 -17.45 -6.64 -2.92
CA PRO A 12 -17.97 -5.70 -3.91
C PRO A 12 -18.91 -4.59 -3.38
N LYS A 13 -19.30 -4.64 -2.10
CA LYS A 13 -20.14 -3.64 -1.44
C LYS A 13 -19.34 -2.55 -0.72
N VAL A 14 -18.03 -2.73 -0.53
CA VAL A 14 -17.20 -1.86 0.32
C VAL A 14 -16.40 -0.87 -0.56
N PRO A 15 -15.34 -1.28 -1.28
CA PRO A 15 -14.72 -0.41 -2.27
C PRO A 15 -15.46 -0.44 -3.60
N LYS A 16 -15.57 0.74 -4.25
CA LYS A 16 -16.07 0.86 -5.62
C LYS A 16 -15.09 0.29 -6.65
N GLU A 17 -13.80 0.38 -6.38
CA GLU A 17 -12.72 0.00 -7.29
C GLU A 17 -11.49 -0.45 -6.51
N ILE A 18 -10.71 -1.36 -7.09
CA ILE A 18 -9.38 -1.72 -6.64
C ILE A 18 -8.45 -1.61 -7.86
N ALA A 19 -7.35 -0.89 -7.71
CA ALA A 19 -6.39 -0.65 -8.77
C ALA A 19 -4.96 -0.58 -8.21
N TRP A 20 -3.99 -0.92 -9.07
CA TRP A 20 -2.60 -0.57 -8.84
C TRP A 20 -2.38 0.91 -9.13
N LEU A 21 -1.77 1.63 -8.19
CA LEU A 21 -1.45 3.04 -8.35
C LEU A 21 0.05 3.26 -8.25
N ASP A 22 0.56 4.19 -9.04
CA ASP A 22 1.94 4.67 -8.92
C ASP A 22 2.06 5.55 -7.67
N ILE A 23 3.04 5.23 -6.82
CA ILE A 23 3.31 5.97 -5.58
C ILE A 23 3.74 7.41 -5.86
N GLU A 24 4.30 7.69 -7.04
CA GLU A 24 4.68 9.04 -7.47
C GLU A 24 3.52 9.82 -8.12
N ASN A 25 2.37 9.17 -8.36
CA ASN A 25 1.21 9.76 -9.03
C ASN A 25 -0.10 9.37 -8.35
N LEU A 26 -0.18 9.62 -7.04
CA LEU A 26 -1.38 9.37 -6.24
C LEU A 26 -2.37 10.53 -6.34
N PRO A 27 -3.68 10.26 -6.23
CA PRO A 27 -4.68 11.33 -6.22
C PRO A 27 -4.57 12.20 -4.96
N ASP A 28 -5.15 13.41 -5.02
CA ASP A 28 -5.09 14.35 -3.89
C ASP A 28 -5.87 13.85 -2.67
N ASN A 29 -6.94 13.09 -2.89
CA ASN A 29 -7.87 12.61 -1.86
C ASN A 29 -7.40 11.37 -1.07
N VAL A 30 -6.10 11.08 -1.06
CA VAL A 30 -5.53 10.02 -0.22
C VAL A 30 -5.71 10.37 1.26
N VAL A 31 -6.15 9.40 2.05
CA VAL A 31 -6.28 9.52 3.50
C VAL A 31 -4.95 10.00 4.12
N PRO A 32 -4.93 11.06 4.94
CA PRO A 32 -3.67 11.67 5.41
C PRO A 32 -2.70 10.70 6.09
N ALA A 33 -3.21 9.76 6.89
CA ALA A 33 -2.38 8.74 7.53
C ALA A 33 -1.70 7.80 6.54
N VAL A 34 -2.37 7.47 5.43
CA VAL A 34 -1.79 6.65 4.34
C VAL A 34 -0.71 7.45 3.62
N ARG A 35 -0.96 8.73 3.31
CA ARG A 35 0.06 9.60 2.69
C ARG A 35 1.32 9.69 3.54
N PHE A 36 1.18 9.96 4.83
CA PHE A 36 2.31 9.99 5.78
C PHE A 36 3.08 8.67 5.80
N MET A 37 2.37 7.53 5.85
CA MET A 37 2.99 6.21 5.86
C MET A 37 3.76 5.91 4.57
N LEU A 38 3.24 6.30 3.41
CA LEU A 38 3.96 6.19 2.13
C LEU A 38 5.21 7.07 2.07
N GLU A 39 5.16 8.28 2.64
CA GLU A 39 6.34 9.15 2.78
C GLU A 39 7.42 8.52 3.67
N GLN A 40 7.03 7.87 4.78
CA GLN A 40 7.97 7.15 5.64
C GLN A 40 8.61 5.96 4.91
N LEU A 41 7.83 5.20 4.14
CA LEU A 41 8.36 4.12 3.31
C LEU A 41 9.39 4.64 2.29
N LYS A 42 9.10 5.77 1.63
CA LYS A 42 10.03 6.43 0.71
C LYS A 42 11.31 6.93 1.40
N SER A 43 11.23 7.37 2.66
CA SER A 43 12.41 7.78 3.42
C SER A 43 13.20 6.62 4.02
N GLY A 44 12.82 5.37 3.73
CA GLY A 44 13.48 4.17 4.26
C GLY A 44 13.11 3.83 5.72
N ASN A 45 12.12 4.53 6.29
CA ASN A 45 11.62 4.27 7.64
C ASN A 45 10.59 3.13 7.57
N THR A 46 11.01 1.93 7.95
CA THR A 46 10.10 0.77 8.05
C THR A 46 9.82 0.44 9.51
N TYR A 47 8.55 0.32 9.86
CA TYR A 47 8.15 -0.16 11.18
C TYR A 47 7.93 -1.67 11.12
N SER A 48 8.85 -2.45 11.67
CA SER A 48 8.63 -3.88 11.88
C SER A 48 8.02 -4.10 13.27
N ASN A 49 6.96 -4.91 13.36
CA ASN A 49 6.60 -5.51 14.65
C ASN A 49 7.73 -6.48 15.04
N PRO A 50 8.40 -6.34 16.21
CA PRO A 50 9.52 -7.20 16.59
C PRO A 50 9.17 -8.70 16.69
N LYS A 51 7.89 -9.07 16.65
CA LYS A 51 7.43 -10.47 16.58
C LYS A 51 7.32 -11.05 15.17
N THR A 52 7.59 -10.27 14.13
CA THR A 52 7.44 -10.72 12.74
C THR A 52 8.75 -10.43 12.01
N LYS A 53 9.64 -11.43 11.94
CA LYS A 53 10.80 -11.41 11.04
C LYS A 53 10.28 -11.27 9.61
N CYS A 54 10.40 -10.08 9.02
CA CYS A 54 10.37 -9.95 7.57
C CYS A 54 11.73 -10.42 7.06
N LEU A 55 11.77 -11.64 6.52
CA LEU A 55 12.87 -12.09 5.68
C LEU A 55 12.63 -11.46 4.30
N PHE A 56 13.43 -10.44 3.97
CA PHE A 56 13.56 -9.94 2.61
C PHE A 56 14.45 -10.88 1.79
#